data_AF-A0A165DD67-F1
#
_entry.id   AF-A0A165DD67-F1
#
_cell.length_a   1.000
_cell.length_b   1.000
_cell.length_c   1.000
_cell.angle_alpha   90.00
_cell.angle_beta   90.00
_cell.angle_gamma   90.00
#
_symmetry.space_group_name_H-M   'P 1'
#
loop_
_entity.id
_entity.type
_entity.pdbx_description
1 polymer ?
#
loop_
_entity_poly.entity_id
_entity_poly.type
_entity_poly.pdbx_seq_one_letter_code
_entity_poly.pdbx_strand_id
1 'polypeptide(L)'
;MACLIPANPDVAGIGVRLSFYIQAILTMAITLLIRLQMFKLDWGESHGNMALPRKELETLLESASTSILTLLLTGTALIISALIQVWTMKFTLYHAYLVWLLSVVNQISAGLAHTFYFLRTTRAYPSNDDRLSPEREVSKRALSVLEPRLHIVLFMGIYMALGGALAIWLSAELAQNSTDACTPEVSVAAMGFISSLTSYGVRLELLLFSAAIVVGSVGAFLVGLFLLSRWAWFHMPALIHRRLSAAIRWLHPSHTHAGRSKDADSRSPEPSMLEAAGVMNVVRGFLALTAVLEIAFWIWRAEKTIWLNQHLISPGEDDWTLGQTLSLLLLVLPLMDMVKRLREVIWGRKARRNAPESELDSPPWSCSAITRPEDSIHLASTGPVGHSTAINSKGPNACTLCGATIPDSSAARRLAQARHEKARTLPVSATPQRDTTTRIDDSERRGVEQDQREASQSPPVPSSPRRDAEANLRPTQHTLRHAREATDLRSQCNARHDDDADLLEMSLRPQPDNRQHAGPGPMPDLESGQM
;
A
#
# COMPACT_ATOMS: atom_id res chain seq x y z
N MET A 1 33.03 7.56 -35.17
CA MET A 1 33.05 8.10 -33.79
C MET A 1 32.31 7.11 -32.93
N ALA A 2 32.82 6.75 -31.75
CA ALA A 2 32.10 5.85 -30.86
C ALA A 2 30.79 6.52 -30.42
N CYS A 3 29.67 5.81 -30.55
CA CYS A 3 28.42 6.27 -29.97
C CYS A 3 28.59 6.36 -28.44
N LEU A 4 28.22 7.50 -27.86
CA LEU A 4 28.16 7.65 -26.41
C LEU A 4 26.81 8.24 -26.01
N ILE A 5 26.06 7.50 -25.21
CA ILE A 5 24.79 7.90 -24.63
C ILE A 5 25.11 8.81 -23.42
N PRO A 6 24.61 10.06 -23.37
CA PRO A 6 24.80 10.93 -22.22
C PRO A 6 24.17 10.31 -20.98
N ALA A 7 24.89 10.35 -19.85
CA ALA A 7 24.38 9.82 -18.59
C ALA A 7 23.16 10.61 -18.09
N ASN A 8 22.18 9.91 -17.51
CA ASN A 8 21.01 10.50 -16.89
C ASN A 8 20.65 9.80 -15.57
N PRO A 9 21.43 10.07 -14.50
CA PRO A 9 21.24 9.42 -13.22
C PRO A 9 19.86 9.68 -12.60
N ASP A 10 19.17 10.76 -12.95
CA ASP A 10 17.82 11.03 -12.44
C ASP A 10 16.76 10.04 -12.96
N VAL A 11 17.08 9.28 -14.01
CA VAL A 11 16.15 8.36 -14.66
C VAL A 11 16.59 6.91 -14.56
N ALA A 12 17.83 6.62 -14.92
CA ALA A 12 18.37 5.25 -14.89
C ALA A 12 19.42 5.03 -13.79
N GLY A 13 19.64 6.04 -12.94
CA GLY A 13 20.52 5.91 -11.79
C GLY A 13 20.05 4.87 -10.78
N ILE A 14 21.02 4.32 -10.06
CA ILE A 14 20.83 3.18 -9.17
C ILE A 14 19.78 3.41 -8.08
N GLY A 15 19.69 4.63 -7.53
CA GLY A 15 18.73 4.95 -6.49
C GLY A 15 17.28 4.92 -6.97
N VAL A 16 16.99 5.39 -8.19
CA VAL A 16 15.65 5.30 -8.79
C VAL A 16 15.29 3.84 -8.97
N ARG A 17 16.15 3.05 -9.62
CA ARG A 17 15.92 1.62 -9.87
C ARG A 17 15.67 0.84 -8.58
N LEU A 18 16.55 0.99 -7.59
CA LEU A 18 16.39 0.34 -6.29
C LEU A 18 15.09 0.74 -5.59
N SER A 19 14.71 2.01 -5.64
CA SER A 19 13.45 2.46 -5.04
C SER A 19 12.24 1.76 -5.67
N PHE A 20 12.19 1.66 -7.01
CA PHE A 20 11.10 0.97 -7.72
C PHE A 20 11.08 -0.53 -7.43
N TYR A 21 12.24 -1.20 -7.45
CA TYR A 21 12.33 -2.63 -7.16
C TYR A 21 11.89 -2.94 -5.73
N ILE A 22 12.34 -2.16 -4.76
CA ILE A 22 11.95 -2.36 -3.36
C ILE A 22 10.45 -2.08 -3.21
N GLN A 23 9.89 -1.01 -3.79
CA GLN A 23 8.44 -0.73 -3.73
C GLN A 23 7.62 -1.88 -4.32
N ALA A 24 8.01 -2.41 -5.47
CA ALA A 24 7.38 -3.54 -6.13
C ALA A 24 7.40 -4.79 -5.24
N ILE A 25 8.58 -5.15 -4.71
CA ILE A 25 8.76 -6.31 -3.84
C ILE A 25 7.97 -6.16 -2.53
N LEU A 26 8.00 -4.98 -1.90
CA LEU A 26 7.25 -4.72 -0.66
C LEU A 26 5.74 -4.84 -0.88
N THR A 27 5.23 -4.23 -1.96
CA THR A 27 3.81 -4.28 -2.32
C THR A 27 3.37 -5.73 -2.56
N MET A 28 4.21 -6.51 -3.23
CA MET A 28 3.99 -7.93 -3.46
C MET A 28 4.01 -8.71 -2.13
N ALA A 29 5.01 -8.50 -1.28
CA ALA A 29 5.14 -9.17 0.01
C ALA A 29 3.91 -8.93 0.90
N ILE A 30 3.43 -7.68 1.00
CA ILE A 30 2.21 -7.34 1.74
C ILE A 30 1.00 -8.09 1.16
N THR A 31 0.89 -8.13 -0.16
CA THR A 31 -0.19 -8.83 -0.87
C THR A 31 -0.19 -10.33 -0.59
N LEU A 32 0.98 -10.97 -0.62
CA LEU A 32 1.13 -12.38 -0.24
C LEU A 32 0.82 -12.61 1.23
N LEU A 33 1.25 -11.73 2.12
CA LEU A 33 0.93 -11.84 3.56
C LEU A 33 -0.58 -11.79 3.78
N ILE A 34 -1.28 -10.82 3.17
CA ILE A 34 -2.74 -10.74 3.23
C ILE A 34 -3.37 -12.04 2.70
N ARG A 35 -2.84 -12.60 1.62
CA ARG A 35 -3.32 -13.85 1.05
C ARG A 35 -3.09 -15.07 1.94
N LEU A 36 -1.90 -15.20 2.51
CA LEU A 36 -1.58 -16.28 3.43
C LEU A 36 -2.43 -16.20 4.69
N GLN A 37 -2.68 -15.00 5.22
CA GLN A 37 -3.59 -14.81 6.35
C GLN A 37 -5.03 -15.18 5.99
N MET A 38 -5.47 -14.85 4.77
CA MET A 38 -6.79 -15.24 4.29
C MET A 38 -6.94 -16.74 4.10
N PHE A 39 -5.93 -17.38 3.53
CA PHE A 39 -5.91 -18.83 3.41
C PHE A 39 -6.03 -19.49 4.78
N LYS A 40 -5.35 -18.96 5.79
CA LYS A 40 -5.47 -19.43 7.18
C LYS A 40 -6.84 -19.19 7.80
N LEU A 41 -7.50 -18.08 7.48
CA LEU A 41 -8.86 -17.80 7.96
C LEU A 41 -9.86 -18.80 7.38
N ASP A 42 -9.87 -18.95 6.04
CA ASP A 42 -10.73 -19.90 5.34
C ASP A 42 -10.47 -21.34 5.85
N TRP A 43 -9.19 -21.69 6.09
CA TRP A 43 -8.82 -23.01 6.59
C TRP A 43 -9.17 -23.23 8.08
N GLY A 44 -8.97 -22.20 8.90
CA GLY A 44 -9.18 -22.24 10.35
C GLY A 44 -10.65 -22.34 10.73
N GLU A 45 -11.53 -21.66 9.98
CA GLU A 45 -12.99 -21.76 10.15
C GLU A 45 -13.47 -23.20 9.94
N SER A 46 -12.91 -23.91 8.96
CA SER A 46 -13.18 -25.33 8.73
C SER A 46 -12.74 -26.24 9.88
N HIS A 47 -11.85 -25.79 10.78
CA HIS A 47 -11.26 -26.60 11.85
C HIS A 47 -11.59 -26.07 13.26
N GLY A 48 -12.50 -25.09 13.38
CA GLY A 48 -12.87 -24.50 14.67
C GLY A 48 -11.76 -23.70 15.36
N ASN A 49 -10.68 -23.36 14.65
CA ASN A 49 -9.56 -22.62 15.21
C ASN A 49 -9.79 -21.10 15.16
N MET A 50 -9.33 -20.41 16.22
CA MET A 50 -9.58 -18.99 16.47
C MET A 50 -9.23 -18.11 15.25
N ALA A 51 -10.24 -17.43 14.71
CA ALA A 51 -10.10 -16.48 13.62
C ALA A 51 -9.22 -15.28 14.03
N LEU A 52 -8.43 -14.77 13.08
CA LEU A 52 -7.66 -13.54 13.29
C LEU A 52 -8.61 -12.37 13.65
N PRO A 53 -8.19 -11.45 14.54
CA PRO A 53 -8.99 -10.27 14.85
C PRO A 53 -9.21 -9.44 13.57
N ARG A 54 -10.47 -9.18 13.22
CA ARG A 54 -10.87 -8.36 12.06
C ARG A 54 -10.09 -7.04 11.95
N LYS A 55 -9.76 -6.44 13.11
CA LYS A 55 -8.98 -5.20 13.20
C LYS A 55 -7.58 -5.33 12.59
N GLU A 56 -6.85 -6.42 12.85
CA GLU A 56 -5.50 -6.61 12.29
C GLU A 56 -5.55 -6.63 10.75
N LEU A 57 -6.58 -7.28 10.21
CA LEU A 57 -6.77 -7.40 8.78
C LEU A 57 -7.16 -6.08 8.11
N GLU A 58 -7.99 -5.26 8.76
CA GLU A 58 -8.31 -3.90 8.32
C GLU A 58 -7.06 -3.02 8.28
N THR A 59 -6.16 -3.14 9.28
CA THR A 59 -4.91 -2.37 9.26
C THR A 59 -3.93 -2.82 8.17
N LEU A 60 -3.83 -4.13 7.88
CA LEU A 60 -3.03 -4.64 6.75
C LEU A 60 -3.57 -4.12 5.41
N LEU A 61 -4.89 -4.01 5.32
CA LEU A 61 -5.58 -3.53 4.14
C LEU A 61 -5.32 -2.04 3.87
N GLU A 62 -5.34 -1.24 4.93
CA GLU A 62 -5.00 0.18 4.88
C GLU A 62 -3.53 0.40 4.51
N SER A 63 -2.64 -0.43 5.05
CA SER A 63 -1.21 -0.44 4.67
C SER A 63 -1.03 -0.76 3.18
N ALA A 64 -1.67 -1.82 2.68
CA ALA A 64 -1.63 -2.18 1.25
C ALA A 64 -2.16 -1.04 0.36
N SER A 65 -3.26 -0.40 0.75
CA SER A 65 -3.81 0.75 0.03
C SER A 65 -2.81 1.91 -0.05
N THR A 66 -2.12 2.20 1.04
CA THR A 66 -1.11 3.26 1.12
C THR A 66 0.12 2.94 0.28
N SER A 67 0.58 1.68 0.30
CA SER A 67 1.68 1.21 -0.54
C SER A 67 1.34 1.29 -2.03
N ILE A 68 0.13 0.87 -2.43
CA ILE A 68 -0.34 0.99 -3.82
C ILE A 68 -0.34 2.45 -4.25
N LEU A 69 -0.92 3.35 -3.44
CA LEU A 69 -0.98 4.78 -3.78
C LEU A 69 0.42 5.38 -3.93
N THR A 70 1.34 5.03 -3.04
CA THR A 70 2.73 5.50 -3.09
C THR A 70 3.40 5.04 -4.39
N LEU A 71 3.22 3.78 -4.77
CA LEU A 71 3.80 3.18 -5.97
C LEU A 71 3.22 3.78 -7.26
N LEU A 72 1.93 4.09 -7.27
CA LEU A 72 1.29 4.80 -8.38
C LEU A 72 1.79 6.25 -8.49
N LEU A 73 2.00 6.93 -7.35
CA LEU A 73 2.44 8.31 -7.33
C LEU A 73 3.89 8.44 -7.81
N THR A 74 4.78 7.56 -7.33
CA THR A 74 6.19 7.53 -7.76
C THR A 74 6.30 7.14 -9.22
N GLY A 75 5.54 6.13 -9.66
CA GLY A 75 5.47 5.75 -11.07
C GLY A 75 4.99 6.90 -11.96
N THR A 76 3.92 7.59 -11.56
CA THR A 76 3.37 8.72 -12.31
C THR A 76 4.37 9.88 -12.38
N ALA A 77 5.03 10.20 -11.26
CA ALA A 77 6.07 11.22 -11.22
C ALA A 77 7.24 10.90 -12.15
N LEU A 78 7.65 9.62 -12.24
CA LEU A 78 8.71 9.18 -13.15
C LEU A 78 8.29 9.38 -14.62
N ILE A 79 7.08 8.97 -15.01
CA ILE A 79 6.61 9.16 -16.40
C ILE A 79 6.50 10.65 -16.73
N ILE A 80 5.90 11.45 -15.84
CA ILE A 80 5.80 12.91 -16.05
C ILE A 80 7.18 13.53 -16.18
N SER A 81 8.15 13.13 -15.36
CA SER A 81 9.52 13.62 -15.45
C SER A 81 10.17 13.24 -16.78
N ALA A 82 9.98 11.99 -17.25
CA ALA A 82 10.46 11.56 -18.55
C ALA A 82 9.82 12.36 -19.69
N LEU A 83 8.51 12.61 -19.63
CA LEU A 83 7.82 13.45 -20.62
C LEU A 83 8.38 14.87 -20.62
N ILE A 84 8.54 15.51 -19.45
CA ILE A 84 9.15 16.84 -19.35
C ILE A 84 10.56 16.83 -19.93
N GLN A 85 11.36 15.81 -19.65
CA GLN A 85 12.72 15.68 -20.21
C GLN A 85 12.71 15.48 -21.72
N VAL A 86 11.74 14.78 -22.30
CA VAL A 86 11.57 14.70 -23.77
C VAL A 86 11.38 16.09 -24.37
N TRP A 87 10.61 16.97 -23.70
CA TRP A 87 10.34 18.31 -24.21
C TRP A 87 11.45 19.32 -23.94
N THR A 88 12.22 19.16 -22.86
CA THR A 88 13.16 20.17 -22.37
C THR A 88 14.62 19.80 -22.56
N MET A 89 14.94 18.51 -22.63
CA MET A 89 16.30 17.99 -22.68
C MET A 89 16.48 17.00 -23.84
N LYS A 90 17.72 16.64 -24.15
CA LYS A 90 18.02 15.56 -25.11
C LYS A 90 17.79 14.20 -24.45
N PHE A 91 16.52 13.86 -24.21
CA PHE A 91 16.15 12.57 -23.64
C PHE A 91 16.36 11.45 -24.67
N THR A 92 17.18 10.45 -24.34
CA THR A 92 17.51 9.39 -25.30
C THR A 92 16.48 8.27 -25.28
N LEU A 93 16.32 7.57 -26.41
CA LEU A 93 15.41 6.42 -26.53
C LEU A 93 15.77 5.28 -25.58
N TYR A 94 17.05 5.16 -25.20
CA TYR A 94 17.51 4.23 -24.16
C TYR A 94 16.87 4.55 -22.79
N HIS A 95 16.95 5.80 -22.32
CA HIS A 95 16.35 6.20 -21.05
C HIS A 95 14.83 6.10 -21.09
N ALA A 96 14.20 6.46 -22.21
CA ALA A 96 12.77 6.28 -22.40
C ALA A 96 12.32 4.82 -22.24
N TYR A 97 13.08 3.90 -22.84
CA TYR A 97 12.82 2.46 -22.73
C TYR A 97 12.96 1.98 -21.29
N LEU A 98 13.99 2.43 -20.56
CA LEU A 98 14.14 2.08 -19.14
C LEU A 98 13.02 2.63 -18.26
N VAL A 99 12.59 3.88 -18.46
CA VAL A 99 11.42 4.44 -17.76
C VAL A 99 10.18 3.59 -18.02
N TRP A 100 9.98 3.18 -19.28
CA TRP A 100 8.88 2.30 -19.61
C TRP A 100 8.98 0.96 -18.88
N LEU A 101 10.14 0.30 -18.87
CA LEU A 101 10.34 -0.97 -18.13
C LEU A 101 10.06 -0.82 -16.62
N LEU A 102 10.60 0.22 -15.98
CA LEU A 102 10.35 0.52 -14.57
C LEU A 102 8.87 0.80 -14.30
N SER A 103 8.21 1.50 -15.22
CA SER A 103 6.77 1.73 -15.15
C SER A 103 5.98 0.42 -15.23
N VAL A 104 6.34 -0.50 -16.13
CA VAL A 104 5.69 -1.82 -16.24
C VAL A 104 5.82 -2.62 -14.94
N VAL A 105 7.00 -2.64 -14.32
CA VAL A 105 7.22 -3.29 -13.01
C VAL A 105 6.23 -2.74 -11.97
N ASN A 106 6.08 -1.41 -11.93
CA ASN A 106 5.16 -0.77 -11.00
C ASN A 106 3.69 -1.06 -11.32
N GLN A 107 3.29 -0.96 -12.59
CA GLN A 107 1.94 -1.23 -13.04
C GLN A 107 1.48 -2.65 -12.69
N ILE A 108 2.33 -3.64 -12.94
CA ILE A 108 2.06 -5.04 -12.59
C ILE A 108 1.92 -5.17 -11.07
N SER A 109 2.84 -4.59 -10.30
CA SER A 109 2.83 -4.66 -8.84
C SER A 109 1.56 -4.05 -8.21
N ALA A 110 1.20 -2.82 -8.61
CA ALA A 110 -0.03 -2.17 -8.16
C ALA A 110 -1.29 -2.91 -8.65
N GLY A 111 -1.29 -3.39 -9.89
CA GLY A 111 -2.44 -4.06 -10.50
C GLY A 111 -2.78 -5.35 -9.79
N LEU A 112 -1.76 -6.12 -9.43
CA LEU A 112 -1.90 -7.34 -8.65
C LEU A 112 -2.43 -7.06 -7.25
N ALA A 113 -1.78 -6.14 -6.52
CA ALA A 113 -2.20 -5.78 -5.17
C ALA A 113 -3.66 -5.28 -5.16
N HIS A 114 -4.03 -4.46 -6.15
CA HIS A 114 -5.40 -4.00 -6.34
C HIS A 114 -6.38 -5.14 -6.69
N THR A 115 -6.01 -6.06 -7.58
CA THR A 115 -6.85 -7.22 -7.93
C THR A 115 -7.14 -8.06 -6.69
N PHE A 116 -6.12 -8.35 -5.88
CA PHE A 116 -6.28 -9.11 -4.64
C PHE A 116 -7.12 -8.38 -3.61
N TYR A 117 -6.90 -7.07 -3.50
CA TYR A 117 -7.70 -6.20 -2.66
C TYR A 117 -9.18 -6.22 -3.06
N PHE A 118 -9.48 -6.09 -4.35
CA PHE A 118 -10.83 -6.08 -4.90
C PHE A 118 -11.54 -7.42 -4.70
N LEU A 119 -10.90 -8.54 -5.07
CA LEU A 119 -11.45 -9.90 -4.93
C LEU A 119 -11.80 -10.27 -3.48
N ARG A 120 -11.12 -9.68 -2.49
CA ARG A 120 -11.47 -9.86 -1.08
C ARG A 120 -12.79 -9.20 -0.76
N THR A 121 -12.96 -7.96 -1.22
CA THR A 121 -14.06 -7.11 -0.76
C THR A 121 -15.39 -7.49 -1.34
N THR A 122 -15.38 -8.21 -2.46
CA THR A 122 -16.56 -8.88 -2.99
C THR A 122 -16.97 -10.12 -2.19
N ARG A 123 -16.07 -10.72 -1.38
CA ARG A 123 -16.34 -11.97 -0.62
C ARG A 123 -16.73 -11.73 0.85
N ALA A 124 -16.26 -10.64 1.47
CA ALA A 124 -16.26 -10.49 2.93
C ALA A 124 -17.60 -10.12 3.61
N TYR A 125 -18.76 -10.25 2.96
CA TYR A 125 -20.05 -9.87 3.57
C TYR A 125 -21.19 -10.87 3.30
N PRO A 126 -21.17 -12.06 3.93
CA PRO A 126 -22.41 -12.79 4.15
C PRO A 126 -23.31 -11.94 5.07
N SER A 127 -24.48 -11.56 4.56
CA SER A 127 -25.50 -10.88 5.34
C SER A 127 -26.15 -11.91 6.27
N ASN A 128 -25.93 -11.83 7.58
CA ASN A 128 -26.73 -12.59 8.54
C ASN A 128 -28.12 -11.96 8.79
N ASP A 129 -28.46 -10.89 8.07
CA ASP A 129 -29.76 -10.23 8.21
C ASP A 129 -30.67 -10.69 7.06
N ASP A 130 -31.32 -11.84 7.24
CA ASP A 130 -32.28 -12.44 6.30
C ASP A 130 -33.54 -11.56 6.06
N ARG A 131 -33.65 -10.42 6.75
CA ARG A 131 -34.85 -9.57 6.77
C ARG A 131 -34.83 -8.39 5.80
N LEU A 132 -33.71 -8.09 5.16
CA LEU A 132 -33.64 -7.03 4.16
C LEU A 132 -33.69 -7.60 2.75
N SER A 133 -34.55 -7.03 1.90
CA SER A 133 -34.70 -7.44 0.50
C SER A 133 -33.31 -7.45 -0.16
N PRO A 134 -32.84 -8.61 -0.68
CA PRO A 134 -31.44 -8.84 -1.00
C PRO A 134 -30.87 -7.81 -1.99
N GLU A 135 -31.68 -7.31 -2.93
CA GLU A 135 -31.21 -6.37 -3.96
C GLU A 135 -30.81 -4.98 -3.42
N ARG A 136 -31.57 -4.42 -2.47
CA ARG A 136 -31.30 -3.05 -1.96
C ARG A 136 -30.10 -2.99 -1.03
N GLU A 137 -29.81 -4.08 -0.32
CA GLU A 137 -28.66 -4.15 0.56
C GLU A 137 -27.37 -4.47 -0.20
N VAL A 138 -27.42 -5.37 -1.18
CA VAL A 138 -26.28 -5.66 -2.05
C VAL A 138 -25.83 -4.39 -2.78
N SER A 139 -26.75 -3.61 -3.33
CA SER A 139 -26.43 -2.35 -4.01
C SER A 139 -25.75 -1.36 -3.06
N LYS A 140 -26.35 -1.06 -1.89
CA LYS A 140 -25.77 -0.11 -0.91
C LYS A 140 -24.41 -0.57 -0.38
N ARG A 141 -24.23 -1.87 -0.17
CA ARG A 141 -22.99 -2.44 0.36
C ARG A 141 -21.88 -2.42 -0.68
N ALA A 142 -22.16 -2.84 -1.91
CA ALA A 142 -21.24 -2.71 -3.04
C ALA A 142 -20.80 -1.25 -3.21
N LEU A 143 -21.74 -0.32 -3.05
CA LEU A 143 -21.49 1.10 -3.12
C LEU A 143 -20.53 1.62 -2.04
N SER A 144 -20.79 1.25 -0.79
CA SER A 144 -20.00 1.71 0.36
C SER A 144 -18.56 1.18 0.35
N VAL A 145 -18.34 0.03 -0.30
CA VAL A 145 -17.01 -0.55 -0.51
C VAL A 145 -16.30 0.15 -1.68
N LEU A 146 -17.04 0.52 -2.73
CA LEU A 146 -16.49 1.15 -3.93
C LEU A 146 -16.12 2.62 -3.70
N GLU A 147 -16.89 3.35 -2.90
CA GLU A 147 -16.76 4.80 -2.69
C GLU A 147 -15.38 5.25 -2.21
N PRO A 148 -14.79 4.70 -1.12
CA PRO A 148 -13.47 5.13 -0.66
C PRO A 148 -12.33 4.63 -1.55
N ARG A 149 -12.58 3.93 -2.67
CA ARG A 149 -11.53 3.19 -3.41
C ARG A 149 -11.52 3.45 -4.89
N LEU A 150 -12.57 4.08 -5.39
CA LEU A 150 -12.66 4.54 -6.76
C LEU A 150 -11.47 5.41 -7.16
N HIS A 151 -10.96 6.23 -6.24
CA HIS A 151 -9.79 7.07 -6.52
C HIS A 151 -8.55 6.25 -6.89
N ILE A 152 -8.33 5.07 -6.28
CA ILE A 152 -7.19 4.20 -6.61
C ILE A 152 -7.38 3.60 -8.01
N VAL A 153 -8.59 3.16 -8.34
CA VAL A 153 -8.92 2.61 -9.67
C VAL A 153 -8.72 3.67 -10.76
N LEU A 154 -9.22 4.89 -10.53
CA LEU A 154 -9.07 6.00 -11.45
C LEU A 154 -7.61 6.39 -11.62
N PHE A 155 -6.87 6.53 -10.51
CA PHE A 155 -5.45 6.90 -10.54
C PHE A 155 -4.60 5.81 -11.20
N MET A 156 -4.90 4.54 -10.95
CA MET A 156 -4.31 3.42 -11.67
C MET A 156 -4.61 3.50 -13.17
N GLY A 157 -5.87 3.76 -13.56
CA GLY A 157 -6.24 3.94 -14.96
C GLY A 157 -5.46 5.06 -15.66
N ILE A 158 -5.29 6.21 -15.00
CA ILE A 158 -4.47 7.33 -15.49
C ILE A 158 -3.01 6.89 -15.65
N TYR A 159 -2.44 6.25 -14.62
CA TYR A 159 -1.06 5.80 -14.63
C TYR A 159 -0.78 4.78 -15.75
N MET A 160 -1.68 3.81 -15.93
CA MET A 160 -1.66 2.85 -17.03
C MET A 160 -1.70 3.58 -18.37
N ALA A 161 -2.64 4.50 -18.57
CA ALA A 161 -2.76 5.26 -19.81
C ALA A 161 -1.49 6.07 -20.14
N LEU A 162 -0.86 6.69 -19.14
CA LEU A 162 0.41 7.40 -19.31
C LEU A 162 1.55 6.46 -19.74
N GLY A 163 1.65 5.28 -19.13
CA GLY A 163 2.66 4.28 -19.54
C GLY A 163 2.41 3.72 -20.94
N GLY A 164 1.14 3.51 -21.31
CA GLY A 164 0.75 3.13 -22.66
C GLY A 164 1.08 4.21 -23.69
N ALA A 165 0.80 5.48 -23.38
CA ALA A 165 1.14 6.61 -24.23
C ALA A 165 2.67 6.74 -24.43
N LEU A 166 3.47 6.57 -23.37
CA LEU A 166 4.93 6.55 -23.46
C LEU A 166 5.42 5.42 -24.38
N ALA A 167 4.83 4.23 -24.28
CA ALA A 167 5.19 3.08 -25.12
C ALA A 167 4.84 3.30 -26.61
N ILE A 168 3.67 3.91 -26.89
CA ILE A 168 3.26 4.27 -28.26
C ILE A 168 4.23 5.31 -28.84
N TRP A 169 4.52 6.36 -28.08
CA TRP A 169 5.48 7.39 -28.49
C TRP A 169 6.85 6.77 -28.76
N LEU A 170 7.37 5.95 -27.85
CA LEU A 170 8.65 5.29 -28.00
C LEU A 170 8.69 4.39 -29.24
N SER A 171 7.62 3.64 -29.52
CA SER A 171 7.52 2.82 -30.73
C SER A 171 7.52 3.68 -32.00
N ALA A 172 6.87 4.84 -31.99
CA ALA A 172 6.83 5.76 -33.13
C ALA A 172 8.22 6.39 -33.37
N GLU A 173 8.88 6.84 -32.30
CA GLU A 173 10.23 7.40 -32.38
C GLU A 173 11.25 6.38 -32.85
N LEU A 174 11.17 5.14 -32.34
CA LEU A 174 12.04 4.07 -32.81
C LEU A 174 11.87 3.80 -34.30
N ALA A 175 10.68 4.03 -34.85
CA ALA A 175 10.39 3.86 -36.28
C ALA A 175 10.93 5.02 -37.13
N GLN A 176 10.87 6.25 -36.64
CA GLN A 176 11.31 7.44 -37.39
C GLN A 176 12.81 7.68 -37.26
N ASN A 177 13.36 7.56 -36.06
CA ASN A 177 14.72 7.92 -35.70
C ASN A 177 15.64 6.70 -35.55
N SER A 178 15.38 5.64 -36.32
CA SER A 178 16.24 4.44 -36.30
C SER A 178 17.64 4.69 -36.86
N THR A 179 17.84 5.80 -37.57
CA THR A 179 19.12 6.19 -38.19
C THR A 179 20.02 7.02 -37.29
N ASP A 180 19.54 7.45 -36.11
CA ASP A 180 20.40 8.10 -35.12
C ASP A 180 21.54 7.15 -34.76
N ALA A 181 22.78 7.61 -34.92
CA ALA A 181 23.98 6.76 -34.93
C ALA A 181 24.14 5.86 -33.69
N CYS A 182 23.50 6.21 -32.57
CA CYS A 182 23.55 5.46 -31.32
C CYS A 182 22.44 4.42 -31.13
N THR A 183 21.25 4.67 -31.66
CA THR A 183 20.06 3.85 -31.41
C THR A 183 20.20 2.38 -31.84
N PRO A 184 20.81 2.04 -33.00
CA PRO A 184 20.91 0.64 -33.42
C PRO A 184 21.91 -0.18 -32.58
N GLU A 185 22.88 0.46 -31.94
CA GLU A 185 23.87 -0.20 -31.06
C GLU A 185 23.26 -0.58 -29.70
N VAL A 186 22.18 0.10 -29.30
CA VAL A 186 21.49 -0.22 -28.04
C VAL A 186 20.87 -1.61 -28.10
N SER A 187 21.32 -2.47 -27.20
CA SER A 187 20.87 -3.86 -27.08
C SER A 187 19.89 -4.02 -25.92
N VAL A 188 18.70 -4.54 -26.19
CA VAL A 188 17.69 -4.83 -25.16
C VAL A 188 17.56 -6.33 -24.93
N ALA A 189 17.31 -6.70 -23.68
CA ALA A 189 16.92 -8.07 -23.36
C ALA A 189 15.40 -8.20 -23.53
N ALA A 190 14.94 -9.22 -24.24
CA ALA A 190 13.52 -9.55 -24.40
C ALA A 190 13.34 -11.07 -24.43
N MET A 191 12.61 -11.63 -23.46
CA MET A 191 12.29 -13.07 -23.38
C MET A 191 13.52 -14.01 -23.52
N GLY A 192 14.66 -13.63 -22.95
CA GLY A 192 15.90 -14.41 -23.05
C GLY A 192 16.72 -14.17 -24.32
N PHE A 193 16.19 -13.41 -25.29
CA PHE A 193 16.90 -12.98 -26.48
C PHE A 193 17.49 -11.59 -26.29
N ILE A 194 18.62 -11.34 -26.93
CA ILE A 194 19.23 -10.01 -27.05
C ILE A 194 18.85 -9.50 -28.43
N SER A 195 18.23 -8.32 -28.51
CA SER A 195 17.81 -7.70 -29.76
C SER A 195 18.23 -6.24 -29.77
N SER A 196 18.47 -5.67 -30.95
CA SER A 196 18.65 -4.22 -31.06
C SER A 196 17.35 -3.51 -30.67
N LEU A 197 17.44 -2.35 -30.01
CA LEU A 197 16.30 -1.52 -29.64
C LEU A 197 15.46 -1.11 -30.87
N THR A 198 16.09 -1.01 -32.05
CA THR A 198 15.40 -0.69 -33.32
C THR A 198 14.72 -1.89 -33.96
N SER A 199 14.90 -3.10 -33.44
CA SER A 199 14.34 -4.32 -34.02
C SER A 199 12.81 -4.28 -34.07
N TYR A 200 12.24 -4.88 -35.12
CA TYR A 200 10.79 -4.96 -35.30
C TYR A 200 10.09 -5.64 -34.10
N GLY A 201 10.72 -6.65 -33.50
CA GLY A 201 10.18 -7.37 -32.34
C GLY A 201 9.96 -6.47 -31.13
N VAL A 202 10.91 -5.58 -30.82
CA VAL A 202 10.80 -4.64 -29.69
C VAL A 202 9.69 -3.63 -29.93
N ARG A 203 9.57 -3.10 -31.16
CA ARG A 203 8.47 -2.18 -31.52
C ARG A 203 7.12 -2.86 -31.42
N LEU A 204 6.99 -4.06 -31.97
CA LEU A 204 5.77 -4.86 -31.89
C LEU A 204 5.40 -5.14 -30.43
N GLU A 205 6.38 -5.46 -29.59
CA GLU A 205 6.16 -5.67 -28.16
C GLU A 205 5.65 -4.41 -27.45
N LEU A 206 6.29 -3.26 -27.68
CA LEU A 206 5.83 -1.96 -27.15
C LEU A 206 4.38 -1.69 -27.57
N LEU A 207 4.06 -1.93 -28.84
CA LEU A 207 2.70 -1.75 -29.36
C LEU A 207 1.70 -2.73 -28.74
N LEU A 208 2.02 -4.01 -28.65
CA LEU A 208 1.15 -5.02 -28.04
C LEU A 208 0.91 -4.73 -26.56
N PHE A 209 1.96 -4.38 -25.82
CA PHE A 209 1.85 -4.06 -24.40
C PHE A 209 1.07 -2.76 -24.20
N SER A 210 1.35 -1.73 -25.00
CA SER A 210 0.59 -0.48 -24.96
C SER A 210 -0.88 -0.68 -25.31
N ALA A 211 -1.20 -1.51 -26.31
CA ALA A 211 -2.58 -1.83 -26.67
C ALA A 211 -3.29 -2.57 -25.53
N ALA A 212 -2.63 -3.55 -24.90
CA ALA A 212 -3.19 -4.26 -23.75
C ALA A 212 -3.44 -3.32 -22.56
N ILE A 213 -2.49 -2.44 -22.24
CA ILE A 213 -2.61 -1.41 -21.20
C ILE A 213 -3.73 -0.43 -21.53
N VAL A 214 -3.76 0.12 -22.75
CA VAL A 214 -4.73 1.15 -23.16
C VAL A 214 -6.13 0.57 -23.22
N VAL A 215 -6.32 -0.60 -23.83
CA VAL A 215 -7.62 -1.29 -23.87
C VAL A 215 -8.09 -1.64 -22.46
N GLY A 216 -7.20 -2.18 -21.61
CA GLY A 216 -7.51 -2.50 -20.23
C GLY A 216 -7.86 -1.28 -19.39
N SER A 217 -7.10 -0.19 -19.52
CA SER A 217 -7.32 1.06 -18.78
C SER A 217 -8.56 1.81 -19.25
N VAL A 218 -8.80 1.91 -20.55
CA VAL A 218 -10.04 2.48 -21.12
C VAL A 218 -11.23 1.65 -20.67
N GLY A 219 -11.15 0.32 -20.74
CA GLY A 219 -12.20 -0.57 -20.24
C GLY A 219 -12.48 -0.35 -18.76
N ALA A 220 -11.45 -0.34 -17.91
CA ALA A 220 -11.58 -0.09 -16.48
C ALA A 220 -12.15 1.30 -16.17
N PHE A 221 -11.73 2.32 -16.93
CA PHE A 221 -12.21 3.70 -16.79
C PHE A 221 -13.68 3.81 -17.18
N LEU A 222 -14.09 3.23 -18.30
CA LEU A 222 -15.49 3.21 -18.74
C LEU A 222 -16.38 2.45 -17.74
N VAL A 223 -15.91 1.32 -17.20
CA VAL A 223 -16.60 0.61 -16.12
C VAL A 223 -16.69 1.49 -14.88
N GLY A 224 -15.61 2.17 -14.49
CA GLY A 224 -15.60 3.10 -13.36
C GLY A 224 -16.61 4.25 -13.53
N LEU A 225 -16.64 4.89 -14.71
CA LEU A 225 -17.60 5.93 -15.05
C LEU A 225 -19.05 5.42 -15.06
N PHE A 226 -19.29 4.22 -15.56
CA PHE A 226 -20.60 3.58 -15.53
C PHE A 226 -21.07 3.29 -14.09
N LEU A 227 -20.16 2.79 -13.24
CA LEU A 227 -20.48 2.55 -11.83
C LEU A 227 -20.75 3.86 -11.08
N LEU A 228 -19.99 4.92 -11.36
CA LEU A 228 -20.19 6.27 -10.85
C LEU A 228 -21.53 6.88 -11.29
N SER A 229 -21.88 6.76 -12.57
CA SER A 229 -23.13 7.31 -13.10
C SER A 229 -24.33 6.57 -12.53
N ARG A 230 -24.26 5.24 -12.44
CA ARG A 230 -25.27 4.40 -11.78
C ARG A 230 -25.40 4.76 -10.30
N TRP A 231 -24.28 4.93 -9.60
CA TRP A 231 -24.25 5.40 -8.21
C TRP A 231 -25.01 6.71 -8.05
N ALA A 232 -24.66 7.71 -8.87
CA ALA A 232 -25.28 9.02 -8.83
C ALA A 232 -26.79 8.94 -9.10
N TRP A 233 -27.19 8.18 -10.11
CA TRP A 233 -28.59 8.02 -10.49
C TRP A 233 -29.46 7.39 -9.39
N PHE A 234 -28.97 6.32 -8.74
CA PHE A 234 -29.76 5.62 -7.72
C PHE A 234 -29.70 6.28 -6.34
N HIS A 235 -28.56 6.88 -5.98
CA HIS A 235 -28.33 7.36 -4.62
C HIS A 235 -28.61 8.85 -4.44
N MET A 236 -28.42 9.68 -5.47
CA MET A 236 -28.73 11.12 -5.35
C MET A 236 -30.22 11.36 -5.00
N PRO A 237 -31.21 10.72 -5.65
CA PRO A 237 -32.61 10.90 -5.28
C PRO A 237 -32.92 10.42 -3.86
N ALA A 238 -32.31 9.31 -3.42
CA ALA A 238 -32.48 8.80 -2.06
C ALA A 238 -31.83 9.69 -1.00
N LEU A 239 -30.68 10.28 -1.29
CA LEU A 239 -30.01 11.27 -0.42
C LEU A 239 -30.83 12.55 -0.34
N ILE A 240 -31.31 13.06 -1.48
CA ILE A 240 -32.21 14.21 -1.56
C ILE A 240 -33.50 13.92 -0.76
N HIS A 241 -34.13 12.77 -0.96
CA HIS A 241 -35.33 12.37 -0.22
C HIS A 241 -35.06 12.17 1.27
N ARG A 242 -33.91 11.62 1.67
CA ARG A 242 -33.53 11.49 3.10
C ARG A 242 -33.32 12.86 3.75
N ARG A 243 -32.64 13.77 3.06
CA ARG A 243 -32.47 15.16 3.53
C ARG A 243 -33.80 15.88 3.63
N LEU A 244 -34.66 15.73 2.61
CA LEU A 244 -36.00 16.33 2.58
C LEU A 244 -36.90 15.74 3.67
N SER A 245 -36.94 14.42 3.83
CA SER A 245 -37.73 13.75 4.86
C SER A 245 -37.19 13.97 6.28
N ALA A 246 -35.88 14.19 6.46
CA ALA A 246 -35.32 14.61 7.73
C ALA A 246 -35.72 16.05 8.05
N ALA A 247 -35.70 16.95 7.06
CA ALA A 247 -36.21 18.32 7.21
C ALA A 247 -37.72 18.33 7.54
N ILE A 248 -38.52 17.53 6.84
CA ILE A 248 -39.98 17.41 7.10
C ILE A 248 -40.25 16.80 8.47
N ARG A 249 -39.49 15.76 8.89
CA ARG A 249 -39.65 15.17 10.24
C ARG A 249 -39.15 16.06 11.36
N TRP A 250 -38.12 16.88 11.10
CA TRP A 250 -37.70 17.94 12.02
C TRP A 250 -38.82 18.97 12.22
N LEU A 251 -39.58 19.25 11.15
CA LEU A 251 -40.77 20.10 11.22
C LEU A 251 -42.00 19.40 11.83
N HIS A 252 -42.05 18.05 11.86
CA HIS A 252 -43.22 17.30 12.31
C HIS A 252 -42.85 15.97 13.01
N PRO A 253 -42.52 16.00 14.32
CA PRO A 253 -42.20 14.79 15.08
C PRO A 253 -43.47 13.99 15.37
N SER A 254 -43.64 12.83 14.74
CA SER A 254 -44.78 11.93 14.97
C SER A 254 -44.36 10.64 15.69
N HIS A 255 -45.07 10.35 16.79
CA HIS A 255 -44.94 9.12 17.58
C HIS A 255 -45.58 7.94 16.84
N THR A 256 -44.79 6.95 16.44
CA THR A 256 -45.33 5.68 15.91
C THR A 256 -44.69 4.48 16.59
N HIS A 257 -45.54 3.67 17.23
CA HIS A 257 -45.24 2.34 17.78
C HIS A 257 -45.44 1.30 16.67
N ALA A 258 -44.41 0.53 16.33
CA ALA A 258 -44.50 -0.56 15.37
C ALA A 258 -44.24 -1.91 16.05
N GLY A 259 -45.28 -2.76 16.07
CA GLY A 259 -45.25 -4.14 16.53
C GLY A 259 -44.55 -5.06 15.53
N ARG A 260 -43.72 -5.97 16.05
CA ARG A 260 -42.80 -6.83 15.29
C ARG A 260 -43.29 -8.27 15.31
N SER A 261 -43.73 -8.80 14.18
CA SER A 261 -44.02 -10.23 14.01
C SER A 261 -42.71 -11.03 13.86
N LYS A 262 -42.66 -12.16 14.56
CA LYS A 262 -41.61 -13.18 14.56
C LYS A 262 -42.27 -14.45 14.06
N ASP A 263 -42.01 -14.83 12.82
CA ASP A 263 -42.03 -16.22 12.36
C ASP A 263 -41.02 -16.29 11.22
N ALA A 264 -39.95 -17.05 11.41
CA ALA A 264 -38.88 -17.23 10.43
C ALA A 264 -38.55 -18.72 10.34
N ASP A 265 -38.64 -19.17 9.10
CA ASP A 265 -38.68 -20.51 8.56
C ASP A 265 -37.30 -21.17 8.58
N SER A 266 -37.23 -22.42 9.02
CA SER A 266 -36.00 -23.20 9.15
C SER A 266 -35.70 -23.93 7.84
N ARG A 267 -34.87 -23.34 6.96
CA ARG A 267 -34.29 -24.04 5.80
C ARG A 267 -32.89 -24.54 6.11
N SER A 268 -32.69 -25.83 5.85
CA SER A 268 -31.42 -26.54 5.97
C SER A 268 -30.39 -26.05 4.95
N PRO A 269 -29.11 -25.89 5.34
CA PRO A 269 -28.06 -25.40 4.46
C PRO A 269 -27.65 -26.44 3.40
N GLU A 270 -27.59 -26.01 2.15
CA GLU A 270 -27.18 -26.83 1.00
C GLU A 270 -25.64 -27.04 0.98
N PRO A 271 -25.14 -28.28 0.82
CA PRO A 271 -23.71 -28.62 0.95
C PRO A 271 -22.82 -28.34 -0.28
N SER A 272 -23.32 -27.74 -1.36
CA SER A 272 -22.56 -27.57 -2.62
C SER A 272 -21.52 -26.43 -2.60
N MET A 273 -21.57 -25.52 -1.62
CA MET A 273 -20.76 -24.30 -1.64
C MET A 273 -19.30 -24.47 -1.17
N LEU A 274 -19.00 -25.56 -0.46
CA LEU A 274 -17.70 -25.76 0.20
C LEU A 274 -16.60 -26.22 -0.78
N GLU A 275 -16.94 -27.05 -1.75
CA GLU A 275 -15.98 -27.54 -2.76
C GLU A 275 -15.51 -26.43 -3.71
N ALA A 276 -16.42 -25.51 -4.08
CA ALA A 276 -16.09 -24.36 -4.92
C ALA A 276 -15.07 -23.40 -4.28
N ALA A 277 -15.05 -23.31 -2.94
CA ALA A 277 -14.12 -22.46 -2.20
C ALA A 277 -12.67 -22.96 -2.28
N GLY A 278 -12.46 -24.29 -2.23
CA GLY A 278 -11.13 -24.91 -2.29
C GLY A 278 -10.44 -24.68 -3.63
N VAL A 279 -11.13 -24.99 -4.74
CA VAL A 279 -10.60 -24.80 -6.11
C VAL A 279 -10.21 -23.34 -6.35
N MET A 280 -11.07 -22.42 -5.94
CA MET A 280 -10.82 -20.99 -6.09
C MET A 280 -9.55 -20.53 -5.35
N ASN A 281 -9.27 -21.09 -4.18
CA ASN A 281 -8.08 -20.77 -3.40
C ASN A 281 -6.78 -21.26 -4.07
N VAL A 282 -6.79 -22.44 -4.70
CA VAL A 282 -5.66 -22.95 -5.49
C VAL A 282 -5.38 -22.04 -6.69
N VAL A 283 -6.41 -21.69 -7.46
CA VAL A 283 -6.29 -20.78 -8.61
C VAL A 283 -5.69 -19.44 -8.19
N ARG A 284 -6.15 -18.88 -7.06
CA ARG A 284 -5.62 -17.62 -6.53
C ARG A 284 -4.16 -17.73 -6.09
N GLY A 285 -3.74 -18.87 -5.52
CA GLY A 285 -2.35 -19.13 -5.17
C GLY A 285 -1.45 -19.20 -6.39
N PHE A 286 -1.90 -19.90 -7.45
CA PHE A 286 -1.19 -19.96 -8.73
C PHE A 286 -1.02 -18.56 -9.35
N LEU A 287 -2.10 -17.76 -9.40
CA LEU A 287 -2.05 -16.39 -9.90
C LEU A 287 -1.05 -15.52 -9.12
N ALA A 288 -0.96 -15.69 -7.80
CA ALA A 288 -0.01 -14.97 -6.97
C ALA A 288 1.45 -15.39 -7.24
N LEU A 289 1.70 -16.66 -7.54
CA LEU A 289 3.03 -17.14 -7.91
C LEU A 289 3.45 -16.62 -9.29
N THR A 290 2.57 -16.72 -10.29
CA THR A 290 2.81 -16.19 -11.65
C THR A 290 3.16 -14.71 -11.58
N ALA A 291 2.40 -13.95 -10.79
CA ALA A 291 2.66 -12.55 -10.50
C ALA A 291 4.08 -12.24 -9.99
N VAL A 292 4.61 -13.05 -9.06
CA VAL A 292 5.98 -12.89 -8.54
C VAL A 292 7.01 -13.11 -9.64
N LEU A 293 6.82 -14.17 -10.42
CA LEU A 293 7.72 -14.51 -11.51
C LEU A 293 7.73 -13.43 -12.59
N GLU A 294 6.57 -12.84 -12.90
CA GLU A 294 6.47 -11.71 -13.83
C GLU A 294 7.26 -10.49 -13.32
N ILE A 295 7.05 -10.06 -12.07
CA ILE A 295 7.80 -8.93 -11.50
C ILE A 295 9.30 -9.20 -11.54
N ALA A 296 9.74 -10.39 -11.14
CA ALA A 296 11.15 -10.77 -11.17
C ALA A 296 11.72 -10.76 -12.59
N PHE A 297 10.95 -11.25 -13.58
CA PHE A 297 11.32 -11.23 -14.99
C PHE A 297 11.51 -9.80 -15.52
N TRP A 298 10.61 -8.87 -15.18
CA TRP A 298 10.72 -7.47 -15.62
C TRP A 298 11.89 -6.73 -14.96
N ILE A 299 12.17 -7.00 -13.68
CA ILE A 299 13.37 -6.47 -12.99
C ILE A 299 14.64 -7.01 -13.67
N TRP A 300 14.72 -8.32 -13.89
CA TRP A 300 15.84 -8.95 -14.58
C TRP A 300 16.06 -8.34 -15.97
N ARG A 301 14.97 -8.08 -16.69
CA ARG A 301 15.02 -7.48 -18.03
C ARG A 301 15.59 -6.06 -18.02
N ALA A 302 15.15 -5.22 -17.08
CA ALA A 302 15.68 -3.86 -16.91
C ALA A 302 17.18 -3.90 -16.61
N GLU A 303 17.60 -4.69 -15.63
CA GLU A 303 19.00 -4.81 -15.25
C GLU A 303 19.87 -5.40 -16.35
N LYS A 304 19.37 -6.43 -17.06
CA LYS A 304 20.11 -7.02 -18.17
C LYS A 304 20.28 -6.03 -19.32
N THR A 305 19.26 -5.21 -19.60
CA THR A 305 19.34 -4.14 -20.61
C THR A 305 20.39 -3.10 -20.21
N ILE A 306 20.46 -2.70 -18.93
CA ILE A 306 21.48 -1.76 -18.46
C ILE A 306 22.88 -2.36 -18.60
N TRP A 307 23.06 -3.59 -18.13
CA TRP A 307 24.33 -4.29 -18.20
C TRP A 307 24.85 -4.44 -19.65
N LEU A 308 23.99 -4.77 -20.60
CA LEU A 308 24.37 -4.92 -22.01
C LEU A 308 24.88 -3.61 -22.63
N ASN A 309 24.37 -2.46 -22.18
CA ASN A 309 24.69 -1.16 -22.75
C ASN A 309 25.70 -0.36 -21.93
N GLN A 310 26.28 -0.92 -20.85
CA GLN A 310 27.18 -0.19 -19.96
C GLN A 310 28.39 0.44 -20.70
N HIS A 311 28.83 -0.18 -21.79
CA HIS A 311 29.92 0.32 -22.63
C HIS A 311 29.55 1.52 -23.52
N LEU A 312 28.24 1.75 -23.76
CA LEU A 312 27.72 2.87 -24.55
C LEU A 312 27.35 4.07 -23.67
N ILE A 313 27.27 3.90 -22.35
CA ILE A 313 26.80 4.92 -21.43
C ILE A 313 27.99 5.76 -20.95
N SER A 314 27.81 7.08 -20.94
CA SER A 314 28.81 8.00 -20.39
C SER A 314 29.05 7.72 -18.91
N PRO A 315 30.28 7.93 -18.39
CA PRO A 315 30.50 7.92 -16.95
C PRO A 315 29.59 8.93 -16.24
N GLY A 316 29.09 8.57 -15.07
CA GLY A 316 28.17 9.38 -14.25
C GLY A 316 26.73 8.86 -14.17
N GLU A 317 26.39 7.77 -14.87
CA GLU A 317 25.05 7.15 -14.78
C GLU A 317 24.73 6.63 -13.36
N ASP A 318 25.75 6.13 -12.67
CA ASP A 318 25.63 5.60 -11.30
C ASP A 318 25.81 6.69 -10.23
N ASP A 319 25.92 7.96 -10.61
CA ASP A 319 26.06 9.06 -9.66
C ASP A 319 24.77 9.25 -8.85
N TRP A 320 24.93 9.52 -7.56
CA TRP A 320 23.81 9.79 -6.67
C TRP A 320 23.30 11.21 -6.83
N THR A 321 22.04 11.35 -7.22
CA THR A 321 21.37 12.66 -7.28
C THR A 321 20.43 12.86 -6.09
N LEU A 322 20.07 14.12 -5.84
CA LEU A 322 19.08 14.46 -4.82
C LEU A 322 17.73 13.77 -5.07
N GLY A 323 17.31 13.65 -6.34
CA GLY A 323 16.07 12.98 -6.72
C GLY A 323 16.07 11.49 -6.36
N GLN A 324 17.20 10.81 -6.55
CA GLN A 324 17.38 9.42 -6.12
C GLN A 324 17.31 9.26 -4.59
N THR A 325 18.01 10.12 -3.85
CA THR A 325 17.99 10.08 -2.37
C THR A 325 16.59 10.34 -1.84
N LEU A 326 15.86 11.30 -2.41
CA LEU A 326 14.49 11.61 -2.04
C LEU A 326 13.56 10.41 -2.31
N SER A 327 13.74 9.73 -3.44
CA SER A 327 12.94 8.54 -3.81
C SER A 327 13.13 7.39 -2.81
N LEU A 328 14.36 7.17 -2.34
CA LEU A 328 14.64 6.21 -1.27
C LEU A 328 14.11 6.67 0.09
N LEU A 329 14.16 7.97 0.40
CA LEU A 329 13.61 8.50 1.63
C LEU A 329 12.09 8.28 1.71
N LEU A 330 11.37 8.48 0.60
CA LEU A 330 9.93 8.19 0.50
C LEU A 330 9.61 6.71 0.71
N LEU A 331 10.57 5.81 0.47
CA LEU A 331 10.45 4.38 0.74
C LEU A 331 10.51 4.02 2.24
N VAL A 332 11.17 4.85 3.05
CA VAL A 332 11.42 4.53 4.46
C VAL A 332 10.11 4.37 5.22
N LEU A 333 9.12 5.25 4.98
CA LEU A 333 7.82 5.20 5.67
C LEU A 333 7.05 3.88 5.42
N PRO A 334 6.77 3.46 4.16
CA PRO A 334 6.10 2.19 3.91
C PRO A 334 6.93 0.98 4.35
N LEU A 335 8.26 1.06 4.26
CA LEU A 335 9.14 -0.01 4.75
C LEU A 335 9.03 -0.17 6.26
N MET A 336 9.07 0.94 7.02
CA MET A 336 8.92 0.92 8.48
C MET A 336 7.56 0.38 8.90
N ASP A 337 6.48 0.77 8.22
CA ASP A 337 5.13 0.24 8.48
C ASP A 337 5.07 -1.27 8.23
N MET A 338 5.65 -1.74 7.12
CA MET A 338 5.71 -3.16 6.81
C MET A 338 6.54 -3.93 7.85
N VAL A 339 7.71 -3.42 8.25
CA VAL A 339 8.57 -4.08 9.25
C VAL A 339 7.86 -4.19 10.59
N LYS A 340 7.15 -3.14 11.03
CA LYS A 340 6.34 -3.17 12.26
C LYS A 340 5.27 -4.26 12.19
N ARG A 341 4.53 -4.33 11.09
CA ARG A 341 3.46 -5.32 10.88
C ARG A 341 3.99 -6.75 10.78
N LEU A 342 5.07 -6.94 10.03
CA LEU A 342 5.74 -8.23 9.93
C LEU A 342 6.25 -8.67 11.31
N ARG A 343 6.80 -7.74 12.08
CA ARG A 343 7.23 -7.98 13.45
C ARG A 343 6.06 -8.41 14.34
N GLU A 344 4.92 -7.72 14.30
CA GLU A 344 3.72 -8.11 15.05
C GLU A 344 3.21 -9.50 14.67
N VAL A 345 3.20 -9.82 13.37
CA VAL A 345 2.76 -11.13 12.88
C VAL A 345 3.70 -12.27 13.31
N ILE A 346 5.02 -12.05 13.25
CA ILE A 346 6.02 -13.07 13.60
C ILE A 346 6.15 -13.20 15.12
N TRP A 347 6.38 -12.10 15.84
CA TRP A 347 6.61 -12.12 17.28
C TRP A 347 5.33 -12.24 18.10
N GLY A 348 4.20 -11.70 17.64
CA GLY A 348 2.91 -11.87 18.33
C GLY A 348 2.51 -13.34 18.46
N ARG A 349 2.91 -14.19 17.50
CA ARG A 349 2.73 -15.64 17.59
C ARG A 349 3.61 -16.28 18.67
N LYS A 350 4.85 -15.80 18.81
CA LYS A 350 5.76 -16.32 19.84
C LYS A 350 5.29 -15.94 21.23
N ALA A 351 4.80 -14.70 21.41
CA ALA A 351 4.21 -14.25 22.67
C ALA A 351 2.97 -15.09 23.07
N ARG A 352 2.06 -15.36 22.12
CA ARG A 352 0.88 -16.19 22.41
C ARG A 352 1.20 -17.66 22.69
N ARG A 353 2.23 -18.24 22.06
CA ARG A 353 2.67 -19.61 22.38
C ARG A 353 3.31 -19.72 23.75
N ASN A 354 3.95 -18.64 24.21
CA ASN A 354 4.66 -18.62 25.48
C ASN A 354 3.80 -18.10 26.63
N ALA A 355 2.58 -17.61 26.36
CA ALA A 355 1.63 -17.27 27.40
C ALA A 355 1.26 -18.56 28.15
N PRO A 356 1.51 -18.65 29.46
CA PRO A 356 1.29 -19.86 30.23
C PRO A 356 -0.19 -20.25 30.15
N GLU A 357 -0.45 -21.52 29.81
CA GLU A 357 -1.79 -22.11 29.66
C GLU A 357 -2.69 -21.88 30.89
N SER A 358 -2.07 -21.69 32.05
CA SER A 358 -2.73 -21.34 33.32
C SER A 358 -3.49 -20.01 33.31
N GLU A 359 -3.19 -19.08 32.39
CA GLU A 359 -3.93 -17.82 32.26
C GLU A 359 -5.15 -17.95 31.30
N LEU A 360 -5.20 -19.02 30.50
CA LEU A 360 -6.26 -19.27 29.53
C LEU A 360 -7.42 -20.12 30.09
N ASP A 361 -7.17 -20.88 31.16
CA ASP A 361 -8.17 -21.75 31.81
C ASP A 361 -9.04 -21.03 32.86
N SER A 362 -8.72 -19.79 33.24
CA SER A 362 -9.64 -18.96 34.01
C SER A 362 -10.70 -18.37 33.05
N PRO A 363 -11.96 -18.85 33.05
CA PRO A 363 -13.00 -18.24 32.23
C PRO A 363 -13.08 -16.74 32.55
N PRO A 364 -13.19 -15.85 31.55
CA PRO A 364 -13.26 -14.40 31.76
C PRO A 364 -14.50 -13.94 32.56
N TRP A 365 -15.38 -14.88 32.88
CA TRP A 365 -16.57 -14.71 33.71
C TRP A 365 -16.48 -15.50 35.02
N SER A 366 -15.30 -15.93 35.47
CA SER A 366 -15.15 -16.40 36.85
C SER A 366 -15.67 -15.26 37.73
N CYS A 367 -16.88 -15.46 38.27
CA CYS A 367 -17.52 -14.56 39.19
C CYS A 367 -16.56 -14.47 40.36
N SER A 368 -15.66 -13.48 40.33
CA SER A 368 -14.94 -13.04 41.50
C SER A 368 -16.04 -12.80 42.51
N ALA A 369 -16.09 -13.71 43.49
CA ALA A 369 -17.15 -13.79 44.47
C ALA A 369 -17.40 -12.36 44.93
N ILE A 370 -18.60 -11.85 44.67
CA ILE A 370 -19.12 -10.70 45.40
C ILE A 370 -19.15 -11.22 46.84
N THR A 371 -18.07 -10.95 47.58
CA THR A 371 -18.03 -11.15 49.01
C THR A 371 -19.14 -10.27 49.55
N ARG A 372 -20.26 -10.91 49.90
CA ARG A 372 -21.34 -10.24 50.63
C ARG A 372 -20.69 -9.67 51.90
N PRO A 373 -20.89 -8.38 52.21
CA PRO A 373 -20.61 -7.90 53.55
C PRO A 373 -21.56 -8.65 54.50
N GLU A 374 -20.99 -9.39 55.45
CA GLU A 374 -21.71 -9.96 56.57
C GLU A 374 -22.20 -8.82 57.47
N ASP A 375 -23.39 -8.30 57.19
CA ASP A 375 -24.13 -7.51 58.17
C ASP A 375 -25.04 -8.44 58.96
N SER A 376 -24.68 -8.57 60.23
CA SER A 376 -25.40 -9.24 61.31
C SER A 376 -26.69 -8.49 61.63
N ILE A 377 -27.84 -9.05 61.24
CA ILE A 377 -29.14 -8.62 61.76
C ILE A 377 -29.74 -9.77 62.57
N HIS A 378 -29.64 -9.62 63.89
CA HIS A 378 -30.49 -10.30 64.85
C HIS A 378 -31.94 -9.81 64.67
N LEU A 379 -32.88 -10.71 64.40
CA LEU A 379 -34.29 -10.43 64.71
C LEU A 379 -34.99 -11.69 65.19
N ALA A 380 -35.55 -11.55 66.38
CA ALA A 380 -36.18 -12.57 67.18
C ALA A 380 -37.59 -12.92 66.68
N SER A 381 -37.86 -14.22 66.68
CA SER A 381 -39.06 -14.92 67.18
C SER A 381 -40.28 -14.08 67.56
N THR A 382 -41.45 -14.36 66.96
CA THR A 382 -42.58 -15.11 67.59
C THR A 382 -43.86 -14.97 66.75
N GLY A 383 -44.57 -16.08 66.52
CA GLY A 383 -46.01 -16.06 66.20
C GLY A 383 -46.51 -17.16 65.25
N PRO A 384 -47.65 -17.84 65.52
CA PRO A 384 -47.87 -19.24 65.13
C PRO A 384 -48.94 -19.49 64.04
N VAL A 385 -48.75 -20.63 63.35
CA VAL A 385 -49.74 -21.63 62.90
C VAL A 385 -50.88 -21.21 61.95
N GLY A 386 -50.86 -21.79 60.76
CA GLY A 386 -52.01 -21.91 59.85
C GLY A 386 -51.79 -22.99 58.78
N HIS A 387 -52.75 -23.90 58.64
CA HIS A 387 -52.74 -25.20 57.97
C HIS A 387 -52.34 -25.33 56.48
N SER A 388 -51.62 -26.42 56.20
CA SER A 388 -51.95 -27.55 55.28
C SER A 388 -52.33 -27.28 53.82
N THR A 389 -51.50 -27.74 52.87
CA THR A 389 -51.92 -28.78 51.89
C THR A 389 -50.71 -29.35 51.15
N ALA A 390 -50.72 -30.66 51.00
CA ALA A 390 -49.75 -31.48 50.28
C ALA A 390 -50.03 -31.49 48.79
N ILE A 391 -49.00 -31.34 47.93
CA ILE A 391 -48.92 -32.04 46.64
C ILE A 391 -47.49 -32.53 46.43
N ASN A 392 -47.45 -33.79 46.05
CA ASN A 392 -46.33 -34.69 45.86
C ASN A 392 -46.02 -34.74 44.35
N SER A 393 -44.81 -34.46 43.90
CA SER A 393 -44.24 -35.15 42.73
C SER A 393 -42.71 -34.99 42.65
N LYS A 394 -42.07 -36.15 42.56
CA LYS A 394 -40.65 -36.38 42.32
C LYS A 394 -40.31 -36.15 40.84
N GLY A 395 -39.14 -35.57 40.56
CA GLY A 395 -38.52 -35.56 39.23
C GLY A 395 -37.31 -34.60 39.16
N PRO A 396 -36.07 -35.09 38.96
CA PRO A 396 -34.83 -34.34 39.23
C PRO A 396 -34.30 -33.56 38.01
N ASN A 397 -33.33 -32.68 38.31
CA ASN A 397 -32.51 -31.83 37.41
C ASN A 397 -32.96 -30.36 37.30
N ALA A 398 -33.03 -29.68 38.45
CA ALA A 398 -32.86 -28.25 38.51
C ALA A 398 -31.47 -27.95 39.09
N CYS A 399 -30.56 -27.41 38.26
CA CYS A 399 -29.41 -26.66 38.74
C CYS A 399 -29.91 -25.37 39.41
N THR A 400 -30.36 -25.50 40.65
CA THR A 400 -30.76 -24.39 41.51
C THR A 400 -29.57 -24.00 42.37
N LEU A 401 -28.58 -23.34 41.78
CA LEU A 401 -27.57 -22.64 42.57
C LEU A 401 -27.06 -21.38 41.86
N CYS A 402 -27.98 -20.47 41.54
CA CYS A 402 -27.74 -19.04 41.46
C CYS A 402 -29.11 -18.36 41.57
N GLY A 403 -29.54 -18.09 42.81
CA GLY A 403 -30.67 -17.21 43.10
C GLY A 403 -30.29 -15.76 42.78
N ALA A 404 -30.13 -15.45 41.50
CA ALA A 404 -30.09 -14.09 41.00
C ALA A 404 -31.45 -13.83 40.34
N THR A 405 -32.32 -13.13 41.04
CA THR A 405 -33.48 -12.47 40.43
C THR A 405 -32.95 -11.60 39.30
N ILE A 406 -33.32 -11.94 38.06
CA ILE A 406 -33.07 -11.11 36.89
C ILE A 406 -33.68 -9.74 37.21
N PRO A 407 -32.89 -8.66 37.31
CA PRO A 407 -33.47 -7.35 37.54
C PRO A 407 -34.33 -7.01 36.33
N ASP A 408 -35.56 -6.60 36.61
CA ASP A 408 -36.48 -6.04 35.63
C ASP A 408 -35.72 -5.11 34.67
N SER A 409 -35.94 -5.27 33.36
CA SER A 409 -35.23 -4.57 32.30
C SER A 409 -35.33 -3.03 32.40
N SER A 410 -36.23 -2.54 33.25
CA SER A 410 -36.38 -1.15 33.64
C SER A 410 -35.25 -0.67 34.58
N ALA A 411 -34.75 -1.51 35.49
CA ALA A 411 -33.68 -1.19 36.43
C ALA A 411 -32.30 -1.15 35.75
N ALA A 412 -32.02 -2.10 34.85
CA ALA A 412 -30.81 -2.08 34.04
C ALA A 412 -30.73 -0.84 33.11
N ARG A 413 -31.88 -0.40 32.58
CA ARG A 413 -31.98 0.85 31.80
C ARG A 413 -31.75 2.10 32.64
N ARG A 414 -32.31 2.15 33.86
CA ARG A 414 -32.05 3.26 34.80
C ARG A 414 -30.59 3.31 35.24
N LEU A 415 -29.94 2.17 35.45
CA LEU A 415 -28.51 2.11 35.81
C LEU A 415 -27.60 2.55 34.64
N ALA A 416 -27.97 2.20 33.40
CA ALA A 416 -27.26 2.65 32.20
C ALA A 416 -27.45 4.15 31.94
N GLN A 417 -28.65 4.70 32.18
CA GLN A 417 -28.91 6.14 32.11
C GLN A 417 -28.16 6.91 33.21
N ALA A 418 -28.15 6.40 34.45
CA ALA A 418 -27.41 7.01 35.55
C ALA A 418 -25.88 7.01 35.32
N ARG A 419 -25.33 5.98 34.66
CA ARG A 419 -23.90 5.96 34.25
C ARG A 419 -23.59 6.99 33.15
N HIS A 420 -24.52 7.21 32.22
CA HIS A 420 -24.34 8.20 31.16
C HIS A 420 -24.42 9.64 31.68
N GLU A 421 -25.20 9.87 32.73
CA GLU A 421 -25.38 11.18 33.37
C GLU A 421 -24.21 11.52 34.31
N LYS A 422 -23.63 10.51 34.98
CA LYS A 422 -22.41 10.65 35.78
C LYS A 422 -21.15 10.88 34.93
N ALA A 423 -21.13 10.43 33.67
CA ALA A 423 -20.03 10.70 32.73
C ALA A 423 -20.04 12.14 32.18
N ARG A 424 -21.16 12.87 32.29
CA ARG A 424 -21.27 14.27 31.83
C ARG A 424 -20.89 15.31 32.88
N THR A 425 -20.68 14.91 34.13
CA THR A 425 -20.47 15.83 35.26
C THR A 425 -19.05 15.80 35.85
N LEU A 426 -18.09 15.16 35.18
CA LEU A 426 -16.68 15.22 35.60
C LEU A 426 -15.99 16.45 34.99
N PRO A 427 -15.46 17.38 35.82
CA PRO A 427 -14.73 18.54 35.33
C PRO A 427 -13.37 18.12 34.75
N VAL A 428 -13.02 18.74 33.63
CA VAL A 428 -11.71 18.65 32.96
C VAL A 428 -10.69 19.41 33.81
N SER A 429 -9.86 18.68 34.56
CA SER A 429 -8.67 19.22 35.24
C SER A 429 -7.81 18.08 35.76
N ALA A 430 -6.72 17.74 35.07
CA ALA A 430 -5.39 17.47 35.62
C ALA A 430 -4.49 16.80 34.56
N THR A 431 -3.49 17.54 34.10
CA THR A 431 -2.31 17.06 33.38
C THR A 431 -1.49 16.11 34.27
N PRO A 432 -1.04 14.93 33.80
CA PRO A 432 -0.09 14.13 34.55
C PRO A 432 1.34 14.60 34.26
N GLN A 433 1.98 15.01 35.36
CA GLN A 433 3.38 15.36 35.49
C GLN A 433 4.27 14.12 35.28
N ARG A 434 5.34 14.33 34.51
CA ARG A 434 6.27 13.31 34.00
C ARG A 434 7.43 13.18 34.98
N ASP A 435 7.39 12.18 35.87
CA ASP A 435 8.53 11.86 36.71
C ASP A 435 9.44 10.84 36.03
N THR A 436 10.71 11.24 35.94
CA THR A 436 11.80 10.54 35.29
C THR A 436 12.79 10.17 36.39
N THR A 437 12.90 8.90 36.75
CA THR A 437 14.02 8.41 37.56
C THR A 437 14.48 7.04 37.07
N THR A 438 15.60 7.11 36.36
CA THR A 438 16.72 6.17 36.26
C THR A 438 16.75 5.01 37.25
N ARG A 439 16.93 3.79 36.71
CA ARG A 439 17.81 2.77 37.30
C ARG A 439 18.45 1.97 36.17
N ILE A 440 19.74 2.22 35.95
CA ILE A 440 20.64 1.46 35.08
C ILE A 440 21.27 0.42 36.01
N ASP A 441 21.03 -0.86 35.75
CA ASP A 441 21.81 -1.95 36.36
C ASP A 441 22.89 -2.39 35.37
N ASP A 442 24.13 -2.17 35.80
CA ASP A 442 25.36 -2.71 35.24
C ASP A 442 25.52 -4.18 35.68
N SER A 443 25.45 -5.12 34.74
CA SER A 443 26.12 -6.42 34.89
C SER A 443 26.18 -7.16 33.55
N GLU A 444 27.32 -7.10 32.86
CA GLU A 444 28.02 -8.28 32.30
C GLU A 444 29.21 -7.83 31.43
N ARG A 445 30.38 -7.80 32.06
CA ARG A 445 31.69 -7.75 31.40
C ARG A 445 32.60 -8.77 32.09
N ARG A 446 32.87 -9.88 31.42
CA ARG A 446 33.95 -10.87 31.64
C ARG A 446 33.61 -12.09 30.78
N GLY A 447 34.44 -12.68 29.94
CA GLY A 447 35.75 -12.44 29.35
C GLY A 447 35.76 -13.30 28.06
N VAL A 448 36.67 -13.10 27.12
CA VAL A 448 37.79 -14.02 26.84
C VAL A 448 38.62 -13.33 25.76
N GLU A 449 39.90 -13.15 26.05
CA GLU A 449 40.95 -12.73 25.13
C GLU A 449 42.07 -13.79 25.24
N GLN A 450 42.89 -13.89 24.18
CA GLN A 450 44.03 -14.82 23.94
C GLN A 450 43.66 -16.25 23.47
N ASP A 451 44.31 -16.83 22.46
CA ASP A 451 45.62 -16.54 21.87
C ASP A 451 45.84 -17.28 20.53
N GLN A 452 46.94 -16.91 19.86
CA GLN A 452 47.77 -17.64 18.89
C GLN A 452 47.83 -17.21 17.40
N ARG A 453 49.07 -16.82 17.08
CA ARG A 453 49.71 -16.51 15.81
C ARG A 453 50.35 -17.78 15.19
N GLU A 454 50.89 -17.58 13.99
CA GLU A 454 51.82 -18.43 13.19
C GLU A 454 51.11 -19.39 12.22
N ALA A 455 51.44 -19.55 10.94
CA ALA A 455 52.67 -19.25 10.19
C ALA A 455 52.40 -19.11 8.66
N SER A 456 53.12 -18.18 8.03
CA SER A 456 54.03 -18.41 6.88
C SER A 456 53.63 -19.34 5.72
N GLN A 457 53.58 -18.80 4.49
CA GLN A 457 54.54 -19.08 3.39
C GLN A 457 54.02 -18.58 2.03
N SER A 458 54.92 -17.89 1.32
CA SER A 458 54.81 -17.41 -0.07
C SER A 458 55.98 -17.98 -0.88
N PRO A 459 55.85 -18.16 -2.21
CA PRO A 459 57.02 -18.11 -3.10
C PRO A 459 56.72 -17.32 -4.41
N PRO A 460 57.64 -17.20 -5.40
CA PRO A 460 58.46 -16.01 -5.55
C PRO A 460 58.31 -15.28 -6.91
N VAL A 461 58.86 -14.07 -6.94
CA VAL A 461 59.08 -13.16 -8.09
C VAL A 461 60.23 -13.66 -8.98
N PRO A 462 60.28 -13.26 -10.27
CA PRO A 462 61.55 -12.92 -10.89
C PRO A 462 61.58 -11.51 -11.53
N SER A 463 62.59 -10.74 -11.09
CA SER A 463 63.47 -9.78 -11.79
C SER A 463 62.98 -8.88 -12.96
N SER A 464 62.98 -7.56 -12.69
CA SER A 464 63.69 -6.43 -13.37
C SER A 464 63.61 -6.24 -14.92
N PRO A 465 63.77 -5.02 -15.51
CA PRO A 465 64.34 -3.78 -14.95
C PRO A 465 63.64 -2.43 -15.26
N ARG A 466 63.74 -1.54 -14.27
CA ARG A 466 64.29 -0.17 -14.32
C ARG A 466 64.07 0.64 -15.62
N ARG A 467 63.22 1.66 -15.55
CA ARG A 467 63.44 2.97 -16.18
C ARG A 467 62.81 4.08 -15.35
N ASP A 468 63.61 5.12 -15.18
CA ASP A 468 63.36 6.36 -14.46
C ASP A 468 62.31 7.22 -15.17
N ALA A 469 61.49 7.94 -14.40
CA ALA A 469 61.07 9.31 -14.70
C ALA A 469 60.30 9.89 -13.52
N GLU A 470 60.89 10.91 -12.91
CA GLU A 470 60.30 11.85 -11.99
C GLU A 470 59.10 12.58 -12.60
N ALA A 471 58.01 12.76 -11.84
CA ALA A 471 57.19 13.96 -11.92
C ALA A 471 56.37 14.15 -10.63
N ASN A 472 56.75 15.20 -9.91
CA ASN A 472 55.97 16.00 -8.96
C ASN A 472 54.45 15.77 -8.90
N LEU A 473 53.91 15.65 -7.68
CA LEU A 473 52.76 16.43 -7.20
C LEU A 473 52.52 16.17 -5.70
N ARG A 474 52.75 17.20 -4.87
CA ARG A 474 52.24 17.29 -3.49
C ARG A 474 50.75 17.69 -3.55
N PRO A 475 49.85 17.10 -2.74
CA PRO A 475 48.54 17.69 -2.50
C PRO A 475 48.57 18.62 -1.28
N THR A 476 48.08 19.84 -1.52
CA THR A 476 47.87 20.92 -0.57
C THR A 476 46.73 20.59 0.39
N GLN A 477 46.97 20.76 1.69
CA GLN A 477 45.95 20.76 2.74
C GLN A 477 45.05 22.00 2.58
N HIS A 478 43.81 21.81 2.13
CA HIS A 478 42.80 22.87 2.16
C HIS A 478 41.37 22.31 2.23
N THR A 479 41.09 21.50 3.27
CA THR A 479 39.74 20.94 3.47
C THR A 479 39.39 20.72 4.94
N LEU A 480 39.63 21.74 5.78
CA LEU A 480 39.27 21.70 7.21
C LEU A 480 38.78 23.04 7.76
N ARG A 481 38.08 23.85 6.94
CA ARG A 481 37.53 25.15 7.38
C ARG A 481 36.04 25.39 7.15
N HIS A 482 35.29 24.47 6.52
CA HIS A 482 33.84 24.64 6.31
C HIS A 482 32.93 23.86 7.26
N ALA A 483 33.46 23.23 8.30
CA ALA A 483 32.67 22.47 9.29
C ALA A 483 32.30 23.26 10.56
N ARG A 484 32.45 24.59 10.59
CA ARG A 484 32.19 25.42 11.79
C ARG A 484 31.15 26.53 11.64
N GLU A 485 30.45 26.64 10.51
CA GLU A 485 29.41 27.68 10.31
C GLU A 485 27.97 27.15 10.39
N ALA A 486 27.77 25.87 10.71
CA ALA A 486 26.43 25.25 10.74
C ALA A 486 25.73 25.28 12.11
N THR A 487 26.22 26.03 13.11
CA THR A 487 25.68 26.00 14.48
C THR A 487 24.98 27.30 14.91
N ASP A 488 24.89 28.33 14.06
CA ASP A 488 24.44 29.66 14.48
C ASP A 488 23.18 30.21 13.77
N LEU A 489 22.36 29.35 13.17
CA LEU A 489 21.10 29.74 12.49
C LEU A 489 19.83 29.27 13.20
N ARG A 490 19.91 28.84 14.47
CA ARG A 490 18.76 28.37 15.25
C ARG A 490 18.10 29.45 16.13
N SER A 491 18.61 30.68 16.12
CA SER A 491 18.14 31.78 16.98
C SER A 491 17.33 32.88 16.27
N GLN A 492 17.08 32.79 14.95
CA GLN A 492 16.37 33.84 14.19
C GLN A 492 14.98 33.46 13.64
N CYS A 493 14.37 32.35 14.06
CA CYS A 493 13.04 31.92 13.56
C CYS A 493 11.86 32.19 14.52
N ASN A 494 11.91 33.23 15.36
CA ASN A 494 10.79 33.61 16.25
C ASN A 494 10.37 35.07 16.16
N ALA A 495 10.61 35.75 15.04
CA ALA A 495 10.11 37.10 14.81
C ALA A 495 9.94 37.37 13.32
N ARG A 496 8.77 37.02 12.76
CA ARG A 496 8.11 37.62 11.59
C ARG A 496 6.88 36.80 11.25
N HIS A 497 5.81 37.06 11.98
CA HIS A 497 4.47 36.64 11.61
C HIS A 497 3.60 37.88 11.81
N ASP A 498 3.64 38.74 10.80
CA ASP A 498 2.65 39.75 10.43
C ASP A 498 3.25 40.51 9.24
N ASP A 499 2.38 40.86 8.30
CA ASP A 499 2.59 41.65 7.07
C ASP A 499 2.37 40.89 5.74
N ASP A 500 1.44 41.49 4.99
CA ASP A 500 1.23 41.47 3.54
C ASP A 500 0.29 40.42 2.94
N ALA A 501 -0.99 40.71 3.16
CA ALA A 501 -1.99 40.69 2.10
C ALA A 501 -1.79 41.93 1.21
N ASP A 502 -1.45 41.71 -0.07
CA ASP A 502 -1.72 42.57 -1.25
C ASP A 502 -0.63 42.31 -2.29
N LEU A 503 -1.01 41.68 -3.42
CA LEU A 503 -0.39 41.84 -4.76
C LEU A 503 -1.05 40.85 -5.74
N LEU A 504 -2.15 41.29 -6.33
CA LEU A 504 -2.75 40.70 -7.53
C LEU A 504 -2.87 41.81 -8.57
N GLU A 505 -1.77 42.11 -9.27
CA GLU A 505 -1.79 42.79 -10.57
C GLU A 505 -0.43 42.63 -11.27
N MET A 506 -0.44 42.76 -12.61
CA MET A 506 0.64 42.61 -13.60
C MET A 506 0.98 41.15 -14.02
N SER A 507 1.12 40.80 -15.29
CA SER A 507 1.22 41.58 -16.52
C SER A 507 0.88 40.67 -17.70
N LEU A 508 -0.01 41.12 -18.57
CA LEU A 508 -0.08 40.68 -19.96
C LEU A 508 1.25 41.03 -20.65
N ARG A 509 1.83 40.11 -21.42
CA ARG A 509 2.82 40.41 -22.45
C ARG A 509 2.49 39.67 -23.75
N PRO A 510 2.83 40.26 -24.91
CA PRO A 510 2.34 39.84 -26.21
C PRO A 510 3.22 38.75 -26.82
N GLN A 511 2.57 37.90 -27.60
CA GLN A 511 3.16 36.86 -28.45
C GLN A 511 3.79 37.51 -29.69
N PRO A 512 5.04 37.17 -30.10
CA PRO A 512 5.58 37.64 -31.37
C PRO A 512 5.06 36.80 -32.54
N ASP A 513 4.53 37.52 -33.53
CA ASP A 513 4.21 37.07 -34.89
C ASP A 513 5.43 36.42 -35.55
N ASN A 514 5.28 35.16 -35.99
CA ASN A 514 6.26 34.47 -36.82
C ASN A 514 5.64 34.15 -38.18
N ARG A 515 5.61 35.17 -39.05
CA ARG A 515 5.38 35.01 -40.50
C ARG A 515 6.70 35.24 -41.22
N GLN A 516 7.33 34.18 -41.70
CA GLN A 516 8.32 34.26 -42.78
C GLN A 516 8.08 33.17 -43.83
N HIS A 517 7.63 33.66 -44.98
CA HIS A 517 7.81 33.22 -46.36
C HIS A 517 8.50 31.86 -46.63
N ALA A 518 7.71 30.93 -47.17
CA ALA A 518 8.21 29.85 -48.02
C ALA A 518 8.38 30.37 -49.46
N GLY A 519 9.61 30.35 -49.98
CA GLY A 519 9.92 30.46 -51.40
C GLY A 519 10.26 29.07 -51.99
N PRO A 520 9.92 28.78 -53.25
CA PRO A 520 10.19 27.48 -53.87
C PRO A 520 11.65 27.43 -54.39
N GLY A 521 12.42 26.46 -53.89
CA GLY A 521 13.74 26.11 -54.42
C GLY A 521 13.65 25.02 -55.50
N PRO A 522 14.60 24.97 -56.45
CA PRO A 522 14.48 24.23 -57.71
C PRO A 522 14.84 22.73 -57.58
N MET A 523 14.21 21.92 -58.44
CA MET A 523 14.49 20.50 -58.67
C MET A 523 15.92 20.27 -59.19
N PRO A 524 16.62 19.21 -58.75
CA PRO A 524 17.83 18.75 -59.41
C PRO A 524 17.52 17.82 -60.58
N ASP A 525 18.30 18.00 -61.64
CA ASP A 525 18.28 17.27 -62.91
C ASP A 525 18.55 15.77 -62.74
N LEU A 526 17.76 14.97 -63.45
CA LEU A 526 18.06 13.55 -63.71
C LEU A 526 19.16 13.47 -64.76
N GLU A 527 20.38 13.10 -64.35
CA GLU A 527 21.41 12.60 -65.27
C GLU A 527 21.09 11.16 -65.66
N SER A 528 20.76 11.00 -66.94
CA SER A 528 20.81 9.74 -67.68
C SER A 528 22.26 9.36 -67.97
N GLY A 529 22.70 8.22 -67.46
CA GLY A 529 23.99 7.62 -67.81
C GLY A 529 23.83 6.16 -68.20
N GLN A 530 23.72 5.89 -69.50
CA GLN A 530 23.97 4.59 -70.11
C GLN A 530 25.48 4.32 -70.12
N MET A 531 25.90 3.16 -69.59
CA MET A 531 26.85 2.22 -70.20
C MET A 531 26.86 0.91 -69.41
#